data_AF-A0A0N4VX80-F1
#
_entry.id   AF-A0A0N4VX80-F1
#
_cell.length_a   1.000
_cell.length_b   1.000
_cell.length_c   1.000
_cell.angle_alpha   90.00
_cell.angle_beta   90.00
_cell.angle_gamma   90.00
#
_symmetry.space_group_name_H-M   'P 1'
#
loop_
_entity.id
_entity.type
_entity.pdbx_description
1 polymer ?
#
loop_
_entity_poly.entity_id
_entity_poly.type
_entity_poly.pdbx_seq_one_letter_code
_entity_poly.pdbx_strand_id
1 'polypeptide(L)'
;MYRDPSTSSNYDEITVTHYFLEWTVCFLQKNIYGSIEMTLKALKAVDKIVLDGHGLMISSVILNGQELSFEVEPGTPVGEKIVIKSPISEGQEVKLVITYATAKEASALQFMDKELTADKKVMVSI
;
A
#
# COMPACT_ATOMS: atom_id res chain seq x y z
N MET A 1 20.72 -15.80 5.34
CA MET A 1 20.00 -14.56 4.96
C MET A 1 19.08 -14.22 6.12
N TYR A 2 19.20 -13.03 6.69
CA TYR A 2 18.35 -12.59 7.81
C TYR A 2 17.07 -12.01 7.21
N ARG A 3 15.92 -12.59 7.55
CA ARG A 3 14.61 -12.06 7.15
C ARG A 3 14.25 -10.90 8.07
N ASP A 4 13.74 -9.81 7.50
CA ASP A 4 13.23 -8.69 8.29
C ASP A 4 12.01 -9.17 9.11
N PRO A 5 12.09 -9.16 10.45
CA PRO A 5 11.02 -9.66 11.30
C PRO A 5 9.86 -8.66 11.42
N SER A 6 9.91 -7.47 10.80
CA SER A 6 8.89 -6.43 10.93
C SER A 6 7.91 -6.36 9.75
N THR A 7 8.18 -7.09 8.66
CA THR A 7 7.35 -7.13 7.45
C THR A 7 6.72 -8.50 7.25
N SER A 8 5.47 -8.50 6.79
CA SER A 8 4.76 -9.69 6.31
C SER A 8 4.86 -9.86 4.79
N SER A 9 5.42 -8.89 4.07
CA SER A 9 5.59 -8.91 2.62
C SER A 9 6.53 -10.02 2.16
N ASN A 10 6.43 -10.39 0.88
CA ASN A 10 7.36 -11.29 0.20
C ASN A 10 8.41 -10.50 -0.63
N TYR A 11 8.98 -9.47 -0.01
CA TYR A 11 9.96 -8.55 -0.60
C TYR A 11 11.25 -9.25 -1.09
N ASP A 12 11.57 -10.43 -0.56
CA ASP A 12 12.70 -11.27 -1.00
C ASP A 12 12.39 -12.05 -2.29
N GLU A 13 11.12 -12.06 -2.71
CA GLU A 13 10.63 -12.76 -3.90
C GLU A 13 10.18 -11.79 -5.00
N ILE A 14 9.71 -10.61 -4.62
CA ILE A 14 9.23 -9.55 -5.51
C ILE A 14 9.82 -8.22 -5.06
N THR A 15 10.51 -7.53 -5.98
CA THR A 15 11.00 -6.17 -5.73
C THR A 15 10.13 -5.14 -6.43
N VAL A 16 10.00 -3.96 -5.83
CA VAL A 16 9.40 -2.80 -6.50
C VAL A 16 10.48 -2.01 -7.21
N THR A 17 10.25 -1.64 -8.47
CA THR A 17 11.16 -0.82 -9.28
C THR A 17 10.67 0.61 -9.45
N HIS A 18 9.36 0.84 -9.32
CA HIS A 18 8.76 2.16 -9.42
C HIS A 18 7.48 2.27 -8.60
N TYR A 19 7.25 3.45 -8.04
CA TYR A 19 6.02 3.85 -7.37
C TYR A 19 5.47 5.10 -8.05
N PHE A 20 4.17 5.10 -8.33
CA PHE A 20 3.41 6.26 -8.77
C PHE A 20 2.19 6.41 -7.87
N LEU A 21 2.03 7.59 -7.26
CA LEU A 21 0.98 7.88 -6.28
C LEU A 21 0.06 8.96 -6.83
N GLU A 22 -1.23 8.65 -6.88
CA GLU A 22 -2.28 9.60 -7.22
C GLU A 22 -3.21 9.75 -6.02
N TRP A 23 -3.00 10.81 -5.24
CA TRP A 23 -3.67 11.00 -3.96
C TRP A 23 -4.49 12.29 -3.92
N THR A 24 -5.64 12.20 -3.28
CA THR A 24 -6.42 13.34 -2.81
C THR A 24 -6.39 13.39 -1.29
N VAL A 25 -6.01 14.53 -0.74
CA VAL A 25 -6.03 14.79 0.71
C VAL A 25 -7.36 15.43 1.09
N CYS A 26 -8.12 14.77 1.97
CA CYS A 26 -9.41 15.28 2.45
C CYS A 26 -9.30 15.72 3.91
N PHE A 27 -9.13 17.03 4.13
CA PHE A 27 -9.05 17.61 5.48
C PHE A 27 -10.35 17.47 6.29
N LEU A 28 -11.50 17.40 5.61
CA LEU A 28 -12.81 17.24 6.27
C LEU A 28 -12.95 15.84 6.87
N GLN A 29 -12.59 14.80 6.11
CA GLN A 29 -12.65 13.41 6.54
C GLN A 29 -11.38 12.96 7.28
N LYS A 30 -10.32 13.78 7.25
CA LYS A 30 -8.99 13.50 7.81
C LYS A 30 -8.42 12.18 7.29
N ASN A 31 -8.49 12.00 5.97
CA ASN A 31 -7.92 10.84 5.29
C ASN A 31 -7.26 11.25 3.97
N ILE A 32 -6.50 10.30 3.41
CA ILE A 32 -6.02 10.33 2.03
C ILE A 32 -6.72 9.21 1.29
N TYR A 33 -7.19 9.48 0.08
CA TYR A 33 -7.74 8.45 -0.81
C TYR A 33 -7.22 8.64 -2.23
N GLY A 34 -7.19 7.55 -2.99
CA GLY A 34 -6.69 7.54 -4.35
C GLY A 34 -6.07 6.20 -4.68
N SER A 35 -5.01 6.19 -5.48
CA SER A 35 -4.36 4.96 -5.92
C SER A 35 -2.83 5.01 -5.82
N ILE A 36 -2.25 3.82 -5.74
CA ILE A 36 -0.83 3.59 -5.95
C ILE A 36 -0.68 2.63 -7.14
N GLU A 37 0.14 2.99 -8.11
CA GLU A 37 0.67 2.08 -9.13
C GLU A 37 2.09 1.69 -8.73
N MET A 38 2.33 0.39 -8.60
CA MET A 38 3.64 -0.19 -8.36
C MET A 38 4.07 -1.00 -9.57
N THR A 39 5.29 -0.76 -10.03
CA THR A 39 5.95 -1.65 -10.99
C THR A 39 6.74 -2.70 -10.19
N LEU A 40 6.29 -3.94 -10.28
CA LEU A 40 6.83 -5.08 -9.54
C LEU A 40 7.65 -5.96 -10.46
N LYS A 41 8.81 -6.42 -10.00
CA LYS A 41 9.64 -7.40 -10.68
C LYS A 41 9.83 -8.63 -9.80
N ALA A 42 9.45 -9.80 -10.31
CA ALA A 42 9.66 -11.06 -9.62
C ALA A 42 11.13 -11.48 -9.70
N LEU A 43 11.73 -11.74 -8.54
CA LEU A 43 13.11 -12.26 -8.41
C LEU A 43 13.18 -13.78 -8.55
N LYS A 44 12.04 -14.46 -8.34
CA LYS A 44 11.81 -15.89 -8.55
C LYS A 44 10.32 -16.09 -8.89
N ALA A 45 9.96 -17.27 -9.39
CA ALA A 45 8.56 -17.57 -9.66
C ALA A 45 7.73 -17.58 -8.35
N VAL A 46 6.57 -16.93 -8.37
CA VAL A 46 5.68 -16.76 -7.22
C VAL A 46 4.23 -16.99 -7.64
N ASP A 47 3.37 -17.39 -6.68
CA ASP A 47 1.93 -17.60 -6.89
C ASP A 47 1.07 -16.45 -6.33
N LYS A 48 1.69 -15.52 -5.60
CA LYS A 48 1.02 -14.40 -4.95
C LYS A 48 1.95 -13.21 -4.71
N ILE A 49 1.34 -12.05 -4.61
CA ILE A 49 1.94 -10.81 -4.11
C ILE A 49 1.47 -10.63 -2.66
N VAL A 50 2.39 -10.34 -1.74
CA VAL A 50 2.08 -10.02 -0.35
C VAL A 50 2.66 -8.65 -0.01
N LEU A 51 1.80 -7.71 0.41
CA LEU A 51 2.18 -6.35 0.79
C LEU A 51 1.85 -6.11 2.26
N ASP A 52 2.61 -5.24 2.91
CA ASP A 52 2.23 -4.74 4.22
C ASP A 52 1.08 -3.73 4.12
N GLY A 53 0.22 -3.72 5.12
CA GLY A 53 -0.88 -2.77 5.26
C GLY A 53 -1.18 -2.49 6.72
N HIS A 54 -1.91 -1.40 6.97
CA HIS A 54 -2.42 -1.10 8.30
C HIS A 54 -3.65 -0.18 8.22
N GLY A 55 -4.84 -0.74 8.44
CA GLY A 55 -6.08 0.04 8.48
C GLY A 55 -6.39 0.73 7.15
N LEU A 56 -6.07 0.07 6.03
CA LEU A 56 -6.36 0.59 4.69
C LEU A 56 -7.73 0.07 4.21
N MET A 57 -8.57 0.98 3.75
CA MET A 57 -9.82 0.63 3.07
C MET A 57 -9.54 0.45 1.57
N ILE A 58 -9.26 -0.78 1.16
CA ILE A 58 -8.96 -1.11 -0.25
C ILE A 58 -10.27 -1.29 -1.01
N SER A 59 -10.43 -0.57 -2.13
CA SER A 59 -11.61 -0.65 -2.98
C SER A 59 -11.40 -1.49 -4.24
N SER A 60 -10.18 -1.53 -4.79
CA SER A 60 -9.86 -2.35 -5.96
C SER A 60 -8.39 -2.67 -6.07
N VAL A 61 -8.10 -3.80 -6.70
CA VAL A 61 -6.76 -4.27 -7.04
C VAL A 61 -6.76 -4.68 -8.51
N ILE A 62 -5.86 -4.09 -9.29
CA ILE A 62 -5.73 -4.33 -10.73
C ILE A 62 -4.29 -4.71 -11.05
N LEU A 63 -4.08 -5.87 -11.68
CA LEU A 63 -2.78 -6.33 -12.14
C LEU A 63 -2.76 -6.38 -13.67
N ASN A 64 -1.86 -5.63 -14.30
CA ASN A 64 -1.76 -5.51 -15.77
C ASN A 64 -3.11 -5.20 -16.45
N GLY A 65 -3.93 -4.36 -15.82
CA GLY A 65 -5.26 -3.98 -16.32
C GLY A 65 -6.38 -4.99 -16.02
N GLN A 66 -6.08 -6.12 -15.38
CA GLN A 66 -7.07 -7.10 -14.95
C GLN A 66 -7.40 -6.93 -13.46
N GLU A 67 -8.68 -6.80 -13.15
CA GLU A 67 -9.15 -6.77 -11.75
C GLU A 67 -8.98 -8.15 -11.09
N LEU A 68 -8.44 -8.14 -9.87
CA LEU A 68 -8.19 -9.34 -9.06
C LEU A 68 -8.83 -9.20 -7.68
N SER A 69 -9.19 -10.34 -7.09
CA SER A 69 -9.54 -10.39 -5.67
C SER A 69 -8.30 -10.28 -4.79
N PHE A 70 -8.50 -9.80 -3.57
CA PHE A 70 -7.48 -9.70 -2.54
C PHE A 70 -8.05 -10.16 -1.20
N GLU A 71 -7.15 -10.59 -0.32
CA GLU A 71 -7.45 -10.96 1.06
C GLU A 71 -6.63 -10.05 1.99
N VAL A 72 -7.26 -9.47 3.01
CA VAL A 72 -6.56 -8.76 4.08
C VAL A 72 -6.55 -9.66 5.31
N GLU A 73 -5.36 -10.03 5.74
CA GLU A 73 -5.13 -10.93 6.88
C GLU A 73 -4.32 -10.22 7.97
N PRO A 74 -4.40 -10.67 9.23
CA PRO A 74 -3.46 -10.25 10.26
C PRO A 74 -2.01 -10.49 9.82
N GLY A 75 -1.19 -9.44 9.93
CA GLY A 75 0.25 -9.54 9.74
C GLY A 75 0.92 -10.27 10.90
N THR A 76 2.15 -10.72 10.71
CA THR A 76 2.98 -11.30 11.78
C THR A 76 4.36 -10.67 11.70
N PRO A 77 4.84 -9.96 12.74
CA PRO A 77 4.28 -9.81 14.08
C PRO A 77 3.29 -8.64 14.25
N VAL A 78 3.22 -7.70 13.31
CA VAL A 78 2.43 -6.46 13.41
C VAL A 78 1.71 -6.16 12.10
N GLY A 79 0.70 -5.29 12.19
CA GLY A 79 -0.03 -4.78 11.02
C GLY A 79 -0.94 -5.81 10.37
N GLU A 80 -1.22 -5.57 9.10
CA GLU A 80 -2.00 -6.41 8.21
C GLU A 80 -1.12 -6.79 7.02
N LYS A 81 -1.47 -7.88 6.35
CA LYS A 81 -0.88 -8.25 5.06
C LYS A 81 -1.98 -8.37 4.01
N ILE A 82 -1.72 -7.79 2.85
CA ILE A 82 -2.62 -7.79 1.69
C ILE A 82 -2.11 -8.86 0.74
N VAL A 83 -2.92 -9.89 0.52
CA VAL A 83 -2.57 -11.06 -0.28
C VAL A 83 -3.34 -11.03 -1.59
N ILE A 84 -2.61 -11.03 -2.72
CA ILE A 84 -3.18 -11.01 -4.06
C ILE A 84 -2.68 -12.25 -4.79
N LYS A 85 -3.58 -13.19 -5.11
CA LYS A 85 -3.23 -14.47 -5.74
C LYS A 85 -3.07 -14.26 -7.24
N SER A 86 -1.84 -14.33 -7.73
CA SER A 86 -1.53 -14.23 -9.15
C SER A 86 -0.15 -14.82 -9.44
N PRO A 87 -0.03 -15.79 -10.37
CA PRO A 87 1.27 -16.33 -10.74
C PRO A 87 2.09 -15.30 -11.51
N ILE A 88 3.33 -15.07 -11.07
CA ILE A 88 4.29 -14.20 -11.76
C ILE A 88 5.56 -14.99 -11.99
N SER A 89 6.02 -15.01 -13.24
CA SER A 89 7.22 -15.76 -13.63
C SER A 89 8.49 -15.04 -13.17
N GLU A 90 9.55 -15.79 -12.90
CA GLU A 90 10.86 -15.20 -12.58
C GLU A 90 11.31 -14.20 -13.65
N GLY A 91 11.76 -13.03 -13.21
CA GLY A 91 12.20 -11.94 -14.07
C GLY A 91 11.08 -11.13 -14.72
N GLN A 92 9.82 -11.57 -14.62
CA GLN A 92 8.68 -10.84 -15.17
C GLN A 92 8.44 -9.54 -14.41
N GLU A 93 8.10 -8.49 -15.17
CA GLU A 93 7.64 -7.21 -14.63
C GLU A 93 6.12 -7.09 -14.82
N VAL A 94 5.43 -6.64 -13.77
CA VAL A 94 3.98 -6.44 -13.76
C VAL A 94 3.63 -5.12 -13.10
N LYS A 95 2.52 -4.52 -13.52
CA LYS A 95 1.97 -3.29 -12.95
C LYS A 95 0.80 -3.62 -12.04
N LEU A 96 0.94 -3.27 -10.76
CA LEU A 96 -0.10 -3.43 -9.75
C LEU A 96 -0.65 -2.07 -9.37
N VAL A 97 -1.95 -1.86 -9.58
CA VAL A 97 -2.68 -0.67 -9.14
C VAL A 97 -3.58 -1.04 -7.98
N ILE A 98 -3.45 -0.36 -6.85
CA ILE A 98 -4.32 -0.51 -5.68
C ILE A 98 -5.02 0.83 -5.44
N THR A 99 -6.36 0.81 -5.44
CA THR A 99 -7.16 1.96 -5.04
C THR A 99 -7.57 1.79 -3.58
N TYR A 100 -7.31 2.80 -2.75
CA TYR A 100 -7.55 2.72 -1.31
C TYR A 100 -7.82 4.09 -0.69
N ALA A 101 -8.31 4.05 0.55
CA ALA A 101 -8.36 5.19 1.46
C ALA A 101 -7.72 4.83 2.80
N THR A 102 -7.06 5.80 3.43
CA THR A 102 -6.53 5.63 4.79
C THR A 102 -7.66 5.71 5.82
N ALA A 103 -7.51 5.02 6.95
CA ALA A 103 -8.32 5.29 8.13
C ALA A 103 -8.11 6.73 8.63
N LYS A 104 -9.10 7.26 9.37
CA LYS A 104 -9.01 8.59 10.00
C LYS A 104 -7.92 8.63 11.06
N GLU A 105 -7.73 7.51 11.75
CA GLU A 105 -6.72 7.24 12.77
C GLU A 105 -5.45 6.58 12.19
N ALA A 106 -5.20 6.73 10.89
CA ALA A 106 -3.98 6.20 10.28
C ALA A 106 -2.74 6.72 11.01
N SER A 107 -1.94 5.81 11.55
CA SER A 107 -0.79 6.11 12.40
C SER A 107 0.32 6.89 11.68
N ALA A 108 0.35 6.81 10.34
CA ALA A 108 1.28 7.55 9.50
C ALA A 108 0.86 9.01 9.25
N LEU A 109 -0.40 9.38 9.55
CA LEU A 109 -0.93 10.70 9.21
C LEU A 109 -1.18 11.56 10.44
N GLN A 110 -0.76 12.83 10.36
CA GLN A 110 -1.12 13.83 11.35
C GLN A 110 -1.81 15.02 10.68
N PHE A 111 -3.13 15.12 10.85
CA PHE A 111 -3.91 16.27 10.41
C PHE A 111 -3.91 17.38 11.47
N MET A 112 -3.46 18.57 11.10
CA MET A 112 -3.36 19.73 11.97
C MET A 112 -4.34 20.82 11.55
N ASP A 113 -5.12 21.30 12.52
CA ASP A 113 -6.00 22.46 12.34
C ASP A 113 -5.16 23.75 12.30
N LYS A 114 -5.71 24.81 11.70
CA LYS A 114 -4.99 26.08 11.48
C LYS A 114 -4.42 26.71 12.76
N GLU A 115 -5.02 26.44 13.91
CA GLU A 115 -4.58 26.94 15.21
C GLU A 115 -3.20 26.37 15.58
N LEU A 116 -2.91 25.15 15.13
CA LEU A 116 -1.70 24.38 15.41
C LEU A 116 -0.56 24.66 14.42
N THR A 117 -0.80 25.45 13.37
CA THR A 117 0.21 25.80 12.35
C THR A 117 0.67 27.26 12.48
N ALA A 118 1.91 27.51 12.06
CA ALA A 118 2.51 28.85 12.10
C ALA A 118 1.89 29.81 11.07
N ASP A 119 1.52 29.30 9.89
CA ASP A 119 0.94 30.07 8.79
C ASP A 119 -0.60 30.15 8.82
N LYS A 120 -1.24 29.53 9.83
CA LYS A 120 -2.69 29.47 10.02
C LYS A 120 -3.44 28.82 8.86
N LYS A 121 -2.84 27.82 8.23
CA LYS A 121 -3.50 26.93 7.26
C LYS A 121 -3.64 25.52 7.84
N VAL A 122 -4.63 24.78 7.37
CA VAL A 122 -4.71 23.33 7.65
C VAL A 122 -3.54 22.63 6.96
N MET A 123 -2.98 21.62 7.63
CA MET A 123 -1.80 20.89 7.16
C MET A 123 -1.95 19.40 7.46
N VAL A 124 -1.39 18.55 6.60
CA VAL A 124 -1.20 17.13 6.89
C VAL A 124 0.30 16.84 6.88
N SER A 125 0.79 16.19 7.93
CA SER A 125 2.11 15.55 7.92
C SER A 125 1.92 14.10 7.49
N ILE A 126 2.73 13.68 6.52
CA ILE A 126 2.80 12.33 5.95
C ILE A 126 4.23 11.81 5.97
#